data_AF-A0A928JHQ8-F1
#
_entry.id   AF-A0A928JHQ8-F1
#
_cell.length_a   1.000
_cell.length_b   1.000
_cell.length_c   1.000
_cell.angle_alpha   90.00
_cell.angle_beta   90.00
_cell.angle_gamma   90.00
#
_symmetry.space_group_name_H-M   'P 1'
#
loop_
_entity.id
_entity.type
_entity.pdbx_description
1 polymer ?
#
loop_
_entity_poly.entity_id
_entity_poly.type
_entity_poly.pdbx_seq_one_letter_code
_entity_poly.pdbx_strand_id
1 'polypeptide(L)'
;MKRFISILTVILMLVSCCVFSTGTISAAEGDFTYKEVTGGVEITGYTGAGGDIIIPSTLGGLTVKGIGEKAFYQNKTIGNVTISDGVEYISARAFAGSMITGVTMPQSVTTLGNSAFSSCVYLADLTLSENIHTIPNSCFYLCTRLESVEIPEGIKVIDDMAFQSSNHLTAVDFPSTLKFIGEYAFAYTGLTKVIIPEGTEVIEASAFFICDKLTDVIISGTVKTIGEFAFANCYTLTSLILSDGIEAIGTSAFDSCAITEIIIPDSVTEIGEYAIGYVYDEFEFEYTLIKDFKITCKEGTTGYAYAMSNGFQNVEAIPADTTAPTETTEATETTASEPVTSEATEPSSTNNTEPSSTETQPVSSDNTEPSSTEEITTTPCPKYEKGDVNMDLDVNIKDATAIQKFTAQLITFTDVEFELGDYNCDNDVNIKDATAIQKLIAGILE
;
A
#
# COMPACT_ATOMS: atom_id res chain seq x y z
N MET A 1 41.40 -69.74 -10.45
CA MET A 1 41.81 -68.67 -9.51
C MET A 1 42.24 -67.44 -10.31
N LYS A 2 42.20 -66.24 -9.71
CA LYS A 2 42.78 -64.94 -10.12
C LYS A 2 44.09 -65.05 -10.96
N ARG A 3 44.54 -64.11 -11.82
CA ARG A 3 44.07 -62.77 -12.29
C ARG A 3 45.06 -62.25 -13.38
N PHE A 4 44.61 -61.33 -14.26
CA PHE A 4 45.42 -60.31 -14.99
C PHE A 4 46.41 -60.90 -16.04
N ILE A 5 46.93 -60.18 -17.05
CA ILE A 5 47.23 -58.75 -17.27
C ILE A 5 46.94 -58.39 -18.74
N SER A 6 46.46 -57.17 -19.04
CA SER A 6 46.74 -56.56 -20.35
C SER A 6 46.80 -55.02 -20.30
N ILE A 7 48.05 -54.54 -20.39
CA ILE A 7 48.53 -53.34 -21.09
C ILE A 7 47.89 -51.97 -20.77
N LEU A 8 48.75 -51.10 -20.23
CA LEU A 8 48.59 -49.66 -20.04
C LEU A 8 49.54 -48.93 -21.00
N THR A 9 49.04 -48.05 -21.87
CA THR A 9 49.82 -46.88 -22.33
C THR A 9 48.92 -45.71 -22.75
N VAL A 10 49.13 -44.62 -22.02
CA VAL A 10 48.60 -43.26 -22.17
C VAL A 10 48.53 -42.74 -23.62
N ILE A 11 47.38 -42.14 -23.98
CA ILE A 11 47.32 -40.99 -24.89
C ILE A 11 46.58 -39.86 -24.17
N LEU A 12 47.19 -38.67 -24.18
CA LEU A 12 46.72 -37.43 -23.58
C LEU A 12 46.16 -36.51 -24.68
N MET A 13 45.29 -35.57 -24.29
CA MET A 13 44.81 -34.38 -25.02
C MET A 13 43.55 -34.48 -25.91
N LEU A 14 42.59 -33.61 -25.53
CA LEU A 14 41.76 -32.75 -26.38
C LEU A 14 40.69 -33.39 -27.30
N VAL A 15 39.50 -33.58 -26.74
CA VAL A 15 38.25 -33.08 -27.36
C VAL A 15 37.41 -32.39 -26.28
N SER A 16 37.17 -31.08 -26.46
CA SER A 16 36.15 -30.21 -25.85
C SER A 16 35.48 -30.71 -24.55
N CYS A 17 35.67 -30.11 -23.37
CA CYS A 17 35.40 -28.71 -23.07
C CYS A 17 34.17 -28.11 -23.79
N CYS A 18 33.15 -28.92 -24.04
CA CYS A 18 31.78 -28.41 -24.01
C CYS A 18 31.48 -28.08 -22.55
N VAL A 19 31.84 -26.86 -22.16
CA VAL A 19 31.06 -26.16 -21.13
C VAL A 19 29.65 -26.14 -21.71
N PHE A 20 28.78 -27.03 -21.22
CA PHE A 20 27.36 -26.80 -21.39
C PHE A 20 27.11 -25.48 -20.69
N SER A 21 26.91 -24.43 -21.49
CA SER A 21 26.06 -23.33 -21.07
C SER A 21 24.78 -24.01 -20.60
N THR A 22 24.58 -24.09 -19.29
CA THR A 22 23.34 -24.59 -18.70
C THR A 22 22.31 -23.49 -18.90
N GLY A 23 21.93 -23.28 -20.15
CA GLY A 23 20.67 -22.65 -20.49
C GLY A 23 19.62 -23.49 -19.79
N THR A 24 19.06 -22.94 -18.71
CA THR A 24 18.04 -23.60 -17.91
C THR A 24 16.88 -23.92 -18.83
N ILE A 25 16.71 -25.21 -19.13
CA ILE A 25 15.64 -25.67 -20.00
C ILE A 25 14.34 -25.40 -19.24
N SER A 26 13.61 -24.37 -19.67
CA SER A 26 12.28 -24.10 -19.17
C SER A 26 11.38 -25.25 -19.63
N ALA A 27 10.90 -26.02 -18.66
CA ALA A 27 9.92 -27.06 -18.85
C ALA A 27 8.51 -26.46 -18.69
N ALA A 28 7.48 -27.22 -19.07
CA ALA A 28 6.09 -26.82 -18.90
C ALA A 28 5.23 -28.02 -18.49
N GLU A 29 4.30 -27.79 -17.56
CA GLU A 29 3.29 -28.76 -17.13
C GLU A 29 1.99 -28.02 -16.81
N GLY A 30 0.90 -28.45 -17.45
CA GLY A 30 -0.37 -27.71 -17.42
C GLY A 30 -0.18 -26.28 -17.95
N ASP A 31 -0.64 -25.31 -17.16
CA ASP A 31 -0.60 -23.88 -17.48
C ASP A 31 0.72 -23.20 -17.07
N PHE A 32 1.66 -23.92 -16.44
CA PHE A 32 2.85 -23.34 -15.84
C PHE A 32 4.12 -23.72 -16.60
N THR A 33 5.01 -22.74 -16.79
CA THR A 33 6.42 -22.98 -17.16
C THR A 33 7.29 -22.92 -15.91
N TYR A 34 8.33 -23.73 -15.86
CA TYR A 34 9.21 -23.84 -14.69
C TYR A 34 10.65 -24.22 -15.06
N LYS A 35 11.58 -24.06 -14.11
CA LYS A 35 12.96 -24.55 -14.21
C LYS A 35 13.32 -25.32 -12.94
N GLU A 36 14.24 -26.28 -13.04
CA GLU A 36 14.82 -26.94 -11.86
C GLU A 36 15.69 -25.95 -11.06
N VAL A 37 15.57 -26.02 -9.73
CA VAL A 37 16.37 -25.29 -8.74
C VAL A 37 16.85 -26.24 -7.64
N THR A 38 17.73 -25.80 -6.75
CA THR A 38 18.17 -26.66 -5.64
C THR A 38 16.99 -27.02 -4.74
N GLY A 39 16.66 -28.31 -4.68
CA GLY A 39 15.58 -28.83 -3.83
C GLY A 39 14.19 -28.86 -4.46
N GLY A 40 14.02 -28.52 -5.74
CA GLY A 40 12.73 -28.59 -6.43
C GLY A 40 12.70 -27.80 -7.74
N VAL A 41 11.59 -27.10 -7.99
CA VAL A 41 11.38 -26.29 -9.20
C VAL A 41 10.89 -24.88 -8.87
N GLU A 42 11.22 -23.92 -9.74
CA GLU A 42 10.74 -22.55 -9.67
C GLU A 42 9.85 -22.26 -10.88
N ILE A 43 8.67 -21.69 -10.65
CA ILE A 43 7.76 -21.26 -11.73
C ILE A 43 8.35 -20.03 -12.43
N THR A 44 8.48 -20.10 -13.75
CA THR A 44 9.05 -19.05 -14.60
C THR A 44 8.01 -18.29 -15.42
N GLY A 45 6.76 -18.75 -15.44
CA GLY A 45 5.72 -18.18 -16.29
C GLY A 45 4.39 -18.92 -16.20
N TYR A 46 3.30 -18.26 -16.56
CA TYR A 46 1.96 -18.85 -16.68
C TYR A 46 1.35 -18.52 -18.05
N THR A 47 0.79 -19.54 -18.69
CA THR A 47 0.18 -19.46 -20.03
C THR A 47 -1.26 -19.98 -20.08
N GLY A 48 -1.88 -20.18 -18.91
CA GLY A 48 -3.26 -20.63 -18.80
C GLY A 48 -4.30 -19.54 -19.11
N ALA A 49 -5.56 -19.95 -19.11
CA ALA A 49 -6.69 -19.07 -19.47
C ALA A 49 -6.98 -17.97 -18.43
N GLY A 50 -6.46 -18.08 -17.21
CA GLY A 50 -6.76 -17.19 -16.09
C GLY A 50 -7.97 -17.66 -15.27
N GLY A 51 -8.64 -16.71 -14.61
CA GLY A 51 -9.57 -16.95 -13.51
C GLY A 51 -8.82 -17.17 -12.19
N ASP A 52 -9.49 -17.76 -11.22
CA ASP A 52 -8.87 -18.14 -9.94
C ASP A 52 -7.92 -19.32 -10.15
N ILE A 53 -6.67 -19.19 -9.68
CA ILE A 53 -5.62 -20.19 -9.88
C ILE A 53 -5.08 -20.73 -8.56
N ILE A 54 -4.65 -21.99 -8.60
CA ILE A 54 -3.88 -22.62 -7.54
C ILE A 54 -2.44 -22.79 -8.07
N ILE A 55 -1.47 -22.19 -7.40
CA ILE A 55 -0.05 -22.51 -7.62
C ILE A 55 0.18 -23.91 -7.05
N PRO A 56 0.53 -24.92 -7.87
CA PRO A 56 0.57 -26.30 -7.42
C PRO A 56 1.75 -26.57 -6.49
N SER A 57 1.61 -27.55 -5.58
CA SER A 57 2.71 -27.98 -4.71
C SER A 57 3.83 -28.71 -5.47
N THR A 58 3.58 -29.20 -6.70
CA THR A 58 4.56 -29.92 -7.53
C THR A 58 4.41 -29.62 -9.02
N LEU A 59 5.53 -29.54 -9.74
CA LEU A 59 5.62 -29.59 -11.21
C LEU A 59 6.79 -30.51 -11.60
N GLY A 60 6.65 -31.29 -12.68
CA GLY A 60 7.64 -32.30 -13.08
C GLY A 60 7.83 -33.44 -12.07
N GLY A 61 6.90 -33.63 -11.15
CA GLY A 61 7.04 -34.53 -9.99
C GLY A 61 7.99 -34.02 -8.89
N LEU A 62 8.44 -32.76 -8.97
CA LEU A 62 9.29 -32.09 -7.99
C LEU A 62 8.49 -31.00 -7.26
N THR A 63 8.82 -30.73 -5.98
CA THR A 63 8.16 -29.67 -5.19
C THR A 63 8.38 -28.29 -5.82
N VAL A 64 7.31 -27.50 -5.96
CA VAL A 64 7.44 -26.08 -6.33
C VAL A 64 8.00 -25.33 -5.13
N LYS A 65 9.24 -24.84 -5.26
CA LYS A 65 9.99 -24.14 -4.23
C LYS A 65 9.78 -22.64 -4.27
N GLY A 66 9.44 -22.08 -5.42
CA GLY A 66 9.28 -20.64 -5.53
C GLY A 66 8.61 -20.18 -6.80
N ILE A 67 8.20 -18.92 -6.75
CA ILE A 67 7.67 -18.17 -7.89
C ILE A 67 8.79 -17.23 -8.35
N GLY A 68 9.25 -17.42 -9.58
CA GLY A 68 10.41 -16.72 -10.15
C GLY A 68 10.13 -15.26 -10.47
N GLU A 69 11.21 -14.50 -10.76
CA GLU A 69 11.08 -13.09 -11.17
C GLU A 69 10.14 -13.00 -12.37
N LYS A 70 9.13 -12.13 -12.26
CA LYS A 70 8.15 -11.82 -13.32
C LYS A 70 7.29 -12.98 -13.84
N ALA A 71 7.19 -14.10 -13.11
CA ALA A 71 6.42 -15.27 -13.55
C ALA A 71 4.93 -14.98 -13.91
N PHE A 72 4.32 -13.98 -13.29
CA PHE A 72 2.95 -13.50 -13.55
C PHE A 72 2.94 -11.99 -13.82
N TYR A 73 4.07 -11.41 -14.24
CA TYR A 73 4.20 -9.96 -14.47
C TYR A 73 3.20 -9.47 -15.51
N GLN A 74 2.48 -8.41 -15.16
CA GLN A 74 1.42 -7.79 -15.95
C GLN A 74 0.32 -8.76 -16.42
N ASN A 75 0.14 -9.92 -15.77
CA ASN A 75 -0.87 -10.89 -16.17
C ASN A 75 -2.29 -10.29 -16.03
N LYS A 76 -3.06 -10.29 -17.13
CA LYS A 76 -4.39 -9.67 -17.23
C LYS A 76 -5.56 -10.67 -17.16
N THR A 77 -5.29 -11.92 -16.79
CA THR A 77 -6.30 -13.00 -16.83
C THR A 77 -6.53 -13.67 -15.47
N ILE A 78 -5.55 -13.67 -14.56
CA ILE A 78 -5.68 -14.28 -13.23
C ILE A 78 -6.47 -13.40 -12.25
N GLY A 79 -7.29 -14.03 -11.41
CA GLY A 79 -8.09 -13.43 -10.34
C GLY A 79 -7.48 -13.73 -8.97
N ASN A 80 -8.13 -14.58 -8.17
CA ASN A 80 -7.56 -15.03 -6.89
C ASN A 80 -6.40 -16.02 -7.09
N VAL A 81 -5.35 -15.92 -6.26
CA VAL A 81 -4.18 -16.80 -6.30
C VAL A 81 -4.03 -17.52 -4.95
N THR A 82 -4.33 -18.81 -4.93
CA THR A 82 -4.02 -19.69 -3.80
C THR A 82 -2.64 -20.31 -4.00
N ILE A 83 -1.71 -20.08 -3.07
CA ILE A 83 -0.36 -20.64 -3.15
C ILE A 83 -0.28 -21.91 -2.28
N SER A 84 0.13 -23.05 -2.86
CA SER A 84 0.21 -24.32 -2.11
C SER A 84 1.45 -24.41 -1.21
N ASP A 85 1.34 -25.18 -0.13
CA ASP A 85 2.46 -25.55 0.74
C ASP A 85 3.67 -26.10 -0.05
N GLY A 86 4.86 -25.72 0.40
CA GLY A 86 6.15 -26.09 -0.21
C GLY A 86 6.81 -24.95 -0.99
N VAL A 87 6.03 -23.93 -1.37
CA VAL A 87 6.54 -22.66 -1.91
C VAL A 87 7.20 -21.88 -0.77
N GLU A 88 8.50 -21.61 -0.90
CA GLU A 88 9.35 -20.96 0.10
C GLU A 88 9.59 -19.48 -0.20
N TYR A 89 9.54 -19.08 -1.48
CA TYR A 89 9.82 -17.72 -1.91
C TYR A 89 8.93 -17.21 -3.06
N ILE A 90 8.62 -15.92 -3.02
CA ILE A 90 7.99 -15.16 -4.12
C ILE A 90 8.99 -14.08 -4.55
N SER A 91 9.54 -14.22 -5.75
CA SER A 91 10.64 -13.37 -6.23
C SER A 91 10.20 -11.95 -6.58
N ALA A 92 11.19 -11.07 -6.81
CA ALA A 92 10.93 -9.69 -7.20
C ALA A 92 10.01 -9.61 -8.44
N ARG A 93 9.05 -8.67 -8.40
CA ARG A 93 8.06 -8.45 -9.48
C ARG A 93 7.27 -9.68 -9.94
N ALA A 94 7.18 -10.75 -9.13
CA ALA A 94 6.51 -12.00 -9.50
C ALA A 94 5.09 -11.79 -10.06
N PHE A 95 4.29 -10.94 -9.43
CA PHE A 95 2.92 -10.60 -9.81
C PHE A 95 2.73 -9.12 -10.20
N ALA A 96 3.81 -8.34 -10.33
CA ALA A 96 3.68 -6.89 -10.48
C ALA A 96 2.88 -6.49 -11.74
N GLY A 97 1.92 -5.57 -11.59
CA GLY A 97 1.01 -5.11 -12.62
C GLY A 97 -0.07 -6.11 -13.04
N SER A 98 -0.20 -7.25 -12.33
CA SER A 98 -1.23 -8.25 -12.62
C SER A 98 -2.61 -7.82 -12.11
N MET A 99 -3.65 -8.43 -12.66
CA MET A 99 -5.06 -8.18 -12.30
C MET A 99 -5.56 -9.04 -11.13
N ILE A 100 -4.65 -9.56 -10.30
CA ILE A 100 -5.03 -10.38 -9.15
C ILE A 100 -6.00 -9.64 -8.23
N THR A 101 -7.00 -10.35 -7.74
CA THR A 101 -7.99 -9.83 -6.77
C THR A 101 -7.68 -10.28 -5.35
N GLY A 102 -6.99 -11.43 -5.20
CA GLY A 102 -6.64 -11.99 -3.92
C GLY A 102 -5.37 -12.83 -3.94
N VAL A 103 -4.69 -12.94 -2.80
CA VAL A 103 -3.53 -13.82 -2.58
C VAL A 103 -3.64 -14.50 -1.22
N THR A 104 -3.67 -15.83 -1.22
CA THR A 104 -3.51 -16.64 -0.01
C THR A 104 -2.11 -17.25 0.03
N MET A 105 -1.22 -16.73 0.87
CA MET A 105 0.12 -17.28 1.08
C MET A 105 0.12 -18.42 2.11
N PRO A 106 0.82 -19.54 1.85
CA PRO A 106 1.00 -20.59 2.83
C PRO A 106 2.13 -20.23 3.79
N GLN A 107 2.11 -20.85 4.97
CA GLN A 107 3.11 -20.63 6.01
C GLN A 107 4.52 -21.10 5.62
N SER A 108 4.67 -21.87 4.53
CA SER A 108 5.99 -22.20 3.98
C SER A 108 6.71 -21.02 3.32
N VAL A 109 6.01 -19.94 2.93
CA VAL A 109 6.64 -18.75 2.35
C VAL A 109 7.41 -18.02 3.45
N THR A 110 8.72 -17.90 3.28
CA THR A 110 9.64 -17.20 4.20
C THR A 110 10.28 -15.96 3.59
N THR A 111 10.18 -15.81 2.26
CA THR A 111 10.86 -14.74 1.51
C THR A 111 9.92 -14.10 0.48
N LEU A 112 9.74 -12.79 0.57
CA LEU A 112 9.16 -11.95 -0.49
C LEU A 112 10.27 -11.13 -1.15
N GLY A 113 10.14 -10.86 -2.45
CA GLY A 113 11.05 -10.00 -3.21
C GLY A 113 10.47 -8.61 -3.49
N ASN A 114 11.35 -7.65 -3.79
CA ASN A 114 10.98 -6.27 -4.05
C ASN A 114 9.94 -6.16 -5.17
N SER A 115 8.96 -5.29 -4.96
CA SER A 115 7.85 -5.07 -5.89
C SER A 115 7.03 -6.32 -6.24
N ALA A 116 7.02 -7.39 -5.43
CA ALA A 116 6.38 -8.67 -5.79
C ALA A 116 4.92 -8.54 -6.25
N PHE A 117 4.14 -7.66 -5.60
CA PHE A 117 2.73 -7.37 -5.89
C PHE A 117 2.50 -5.89 -6.28
N SER A 118 3.56 -5.19 -6.68
CA SER A 118 3.50 -3.78 -7.07
C SER A 118 2.52 -3.56 -8.24
N SER A 119 1.69 -2.52 -8.16
CA SER A 119 0.61 -2.20 -9.10
C SER A 119 -0.40 -3.32 -9.33
N CYS A 120 -0.63 -4.19 -8.34
CA CYS A 120 -1.79 -5.08 -8.31
C CYS A 120 -3.04 -4.28 -7.88
N VAL A 121 -3.47 -3.35 -8.72
CA VAL A 121 -4.56 -2.38 -8.43
C VAL A 121 -5.92 -3.03 -8.13
N TYR A 122 -6.07 -4.33 -8.39
CA TYR A 122 -7.28 -5.11 -8.08
C TYR A 122 -7.21 -5.92 -6.78
N LEU A 123 -6.04 -5.99 -6.14
CA LEU A 123 -5.81 -6.77 -4.93
C LEU A 123 -6.61 -6.18 -3.76
N ALA A 124 -7.55 -6.96 -3.24
CA ALA A 124 -8.36 -6.63 -2.07
C ALA A 124 -8.16 -7.65 -0.94
N ASP A 125 -8.08 -8.95 -1.28
CA ASP A 125 -7.91 -10.03 -0.30
C ASP A 125 -6.44 -10.43 -0.15
N LEU A 126 -5.80 -10.12 0.98
CA LEU A 126 -4.38 -10.46 1.21
C LEU A 126 -4.19 -11.24 2.51
N THR A 127 -3.68 -12.47 2.41
CA THR A 127 -3.19 -13.24 3.56
C THR A 127 -1.68 -13.44 3.46
N LEU A 128 -0.95 -12.86 4.40
CA LEU A 128 0.51 -12.99 4.52
C LEU A 128 0.90 -14.25 5.30
N SER A 129 2.13 -14.72 5.09
CA SER A 129 2.74 -15.79 5.91
C SER A 129 3.22 -15.22 7.26
N GLU A 130 3.09 -15.97 8.34
CA GLU A 130 3.64 -15.62 9.66
C GLU A 130 5.17 -15.79 9.71
N ASN A 131 5.78 -16.44 8.70
CA ASN A 131 7.21 -16.73 8.67
C ASN A 131 8.05 -15.74 7.84
N ILE A 132 7.44 -14.68 7.28
CA ILE A 132 8.18 -13.56 6.69
C ILE A 132 8.57 -12.55 7.77
N HIS A 133 9.74 -11.93 7.61
CA HIS A 133 10.33 -11.00 8.60
C HIS A 133 10.44 -9.55 8.09
N THR A 134 10.15 -9.33 6.81
CA THR A 134 10.25 -8.05 6.11
C THR A 134 9.13 -7.98 5.07
N ILE A 135 8.45 -6.83 4.98
CA ILE A 135 7.68 -6.45 3.79
C ILE A 135 8.64 -5.65 2.89
N PRO A 136 9.08 -6.18 1.73
CA PRO A 136 10.15 -5.57 0.93
C PRO A 136 9.78 -4.27 0.22
N ASN A 137 10.80 -3.58 -0.27
CA ASN A 137 10.65 -2.34 -1.02
C ASN A 137 9.57 -2.46 -2.12
N SER A 138 8.67 -1.48 -2.17
CA SER A 138 7.55 -1.37 -3.11
C SER A 138 6.63 -2.60 -3.19
N CYS A 139 6.64 -3.53 -2.23
CA CYS A 139 6.01 -4.86 -2.38
C CYS A 139 4.53 -4.79 -2.78
N PHE A 140 3.77 -3.86 -2.18
CA PHE A 140 2.36 -3.58 -2.40
C PHE A 140 2.11 -2.13 -2.88
N TYR A 141 3.13 -1.47 -3.47
CA TYR A 141 2.97 -0.15 -4.11
C TYR A 141 1.77 -0.14 -5.07
N LEU A 142 0.93 0.90 -5.05
CA LEU A 142 -0.29 1.01 -5.87
C LEU A 142 -1.26 -0.20 -5.77
N CYS A 143 -1.39 -0.84 -4.59
CA CYS A 143 -2.48 -1.78 -4.33
C CYS A 143 -3.76 -1.02 -3.94
N THR A 144 -4.32 -0.27 -4.90
CA THR A 144 -5.38 0.74 -4.68
C THR A 144 -6.74 0.18 -4.27
N ARG A 145 -6.93 -1.15 -4.16
CA ARG A 145 -8.14 -1.79 -3.63
C ARG A 145 -7.94 -2.55 -2.32
N LEU A 146 -6.75 -2.48 -1.74
CA LEU A 146 -6.43 -3.13 -0.48
C LEU A 146 -6.95 -2.26 0.68
N GLU A 147 -8.04 -2.66 1.31
CA GLU A 147 -8.72 -1.84 2.33
C GLU A 147 -8.08 -1.92 3.73
N SER A 148 -7.53 -3.08 4.07
CA SER A 148 -6.88 -3.36 5.36
C SER A 148 -5.78 -4.41 5.21
N VAL A 149 -4.77 -4.38 6.10
CA VAL A 149 -3.73 -5.43 6.18
C VAL A 149 -3.45 -5.77 7.64
N GLU A 150 -3.60 -7.05 7.99
CA GLU A 150 -3.02 -7.63 9.20
C GLU A 150 -1.55 -7.96 8.91
N ILE A 151 -0.62 -7.24 9.53
CA ILE A 151 0.83 -7.47 9.35
C ILE A 151 1.27 -8.50 10.40
N PRO A 152 1.76 -9.69 10.02
CA PRO A 152 2.04 -10.76 10.97
C PRO A 152 3.11 -10.42 12.03
N GLU A 153 2.88 -10.91 13.25
CA GLU A 153 3.92 -10.96 14.29
C GLU A 153 5.15 -11.72 13.78
N GLY A 154 6.33 -11.12 13.93
CA GLY A 154 7.58 -11.59 13.31
C GLY A 154 8.14 -10.62 12.27
N ILE A 155 7.29 -9.80 11.64
CA ILE A 155 7.73 -8.67 10.80
C ILE A 155 8.48 -7.64 11.65
N LYS A 156 9.70 -7.31 11.21
CA LYS A 156 10.58 -6.31 11.83
C LYS A 156 10.77 -5.07 10.98
N VAL A 157 10.61 -5.20 9.67
CA VAL A 157 10.90 -4.15 8.70
C VAL A 157 9.74 -4.05 7.72
N ILE A 158 9.20 -2.84 7.58
CA ILE A 158 8.36 -2.45 6.46
C ILE A 158 9.22 -1.49 5.65
N ASP A 159 9.70 -1.96 4.50
CA ASP A 159 10.76 -1.35 3.69
C ASP A 159 10.20 -0.22 2.79
N ASP A 160 11.06 0.50 2.08
CA ASP A 160 10.67 1.75 1.41
C ASP A 160 9.54 1.55 0.39
N MET A 161 8.59 2.47 0.34
CA MET A 161 7.43 2.47 -0.57
C MET A 161 6.53 1.22 -0.47
N ALA A 162 6.66 0.38 0.58
CA ALA A 162 6.01 -0.92 0.70
C ALA A 162 4.50 -0.93 0.38
N PHE A 163 3.76 0.09 0.83
CA PHE A 163 2.33 0.29 0.59
C PHE A 163 2.01 1.65 -0.05
N GLN A 164 3.02 2.38 -0.55
CA GLN A 164 2.84 3.73 -1.10
C GLN A 164 1.73 3.76 -2.16
N SER A 165 0.89 4.80 -2.10
CA SER A 165 -0.26 5.02 -2.98
C SER A 165 -1.33 3.92 -2.94
N SER A 166 -1.38 3.11 -1.88
CA SER A 166 -2.53 2.25 -1.56
C SER A 166 -3.64 3.09 -0.89
N ASN A 167 -4.25 3.99 -1.66
CA ASN A 167 -5.16 5.05 -1.19
C ASN A 167 -6.49 4.57 -0.53
N HIS A 168 -6.83 3.29 -0.67
CA HIS A 168 -7.94 2.65 0.04
C HIS A 168 -7.52 1.91 1.32
N LEU A 169 -6.22 1.79 1.61
CA LEU A 169 -5.72 1.18 2.84
C LEU A 169 -6.03 2.08 4.02
N THR A 170 -7.11 1.77 4.76
CA THR A 170 -7.65 2.62 5.83
C THR A 170 -7.23 2.20 7.24
N ALA A 171 -6.81 0.94 7.39
CA ALA A 171 -6.36 0.34 8.63
C ALA A 171 -5.17 -0.61 8.40
N VAL A 172 -4.16 -0.52 9.26
CA VAL A 172 -3.01 -1.43 9.33
C VAL A 172 -2.77 -1.76 10.79
N ASP A 173 -2.82 -3.05 11.12
CA ASP A 173 -2.45 -3.53 12.45
C ASP A 173 -0.94 -3.82 12.45
N PHE A 174 -0.17 -2.93 13.09
CA PHE A 174 1.28 -3.05 13.20
C PHE A 174 1.68 -4.05 14.31
N PRO A 175 2.59 -5.00 14.04
CA PRO A 175 2.96 -6.04 15.00
C PRO A 175 3.92 -5.52 16.07
N SER A 176 3.90 -6.14 17.24
CA SER A 176 4.78 -5.84 18.38
C SER A 176 6.27 -6.04 18.08
N THR A 177 6.61 -6.80 17.04
CA THR A 177 7.98 -7.05 16.59
C THR A 177 8.55 -5.97 15.67
N LEU A 178 7.76 -4.99 15.23
CA LEU A 178 8.18 -3.97 14.28
C LEU A 178 9.34 -3.13 14.82
N LYS A 179 10.34 -2.88 13.97
CA LYS A 179 11.53 -2.08 14.28
C LYS A 179 11.69 -0.85 13.38
N PHE A 180 11.32 -0.97 12.11
CA PHE A 180 11.66 0.00 11.08
C PHE A 180 10.51 0.18 10.09
N ILE A 181 10.20 1.45 9.79
CA ILE A 181 9.28 1.87 8.73
C ILE A 181 10.07 2.74 7.75
N GLY A 182 10.21 2.28 6.51
CA GLY A 182 11.06 2.87 5.47
C GLY A 182 10.48 4.10 4.76
N GLU A 183 11.29 4.65 3.85
CA GLU A 183 11.01 5.89 3.15
C GLU A 183 9.71 5.76 2.33
N TYR A 184 8.78 6.70 2.47
CA TYR A 184 7.44 6.65 1.84
C TYR A 184 6.61 5.37 2.10
N ALA A 185 6.93 4.52 3.09
CA ALA A 185 6.32 3.19 3.23
C ALA A 185 4.78 3.15 3.18
N PHE A 186 4.11 4.17 3.71
CA PHE A 186 2.66 4.39 3.73
C PHE A 186 2.25 5.76 3.16
N ALA A 187 3.11 6.42 2.38
CA ALA A 187 2.76 7.70 1.76
C ALA A 187 1.56 7.55 0.79
N TYR A 188 0.68 8.54 0.72
CA TYR A 188 -0.54 8.53 -0.10
C TYR A 188 -1.50 7.36 0.21
N THR A 189 -1.51 6.88 1.46
CA THR A 189 -2.47 5.84 1.90
C THR A 189 -3.73 6.44 2.49
N GLY A 190 -4.80 5.64 2.54
CA GLY A 190 -6.09 6.04 3.12
C GLY A 190 -6.17 5.96 4.64
N LEU A 191 -5.03 5.80 5.33
CA LEU A 191 -4.96 5.47 6.75
C LEU A 191 -5.71 6.50 7.60
N THR A 192 -6.61 6.02 8.46
CA THR A 192 -7.43 6.90 9.32
C THR A 192 -6.82 7.12 10.70
N LYS A 193 -6.04 6.13 11.16
CA LYS A 193 -5.35 6.12 12.45
C LYS A 193 -4.05 5.32 12.33
N VAL A 194 -3.01 5.78 13.02
CA VAL A 194 -1.72 5.08 13.14
C VAL A 194 -1.36 4.95 14.63
N ILE A 195 -1.08 3.72 15.06
CA ILE A 195 -0.48 3.44 16.37
C ILE A 195 0.85 2.76 16.09
N ILE A 196 1.95 3.47 16.31
CA ILE A 196 3.29 2.90 16.19
C ILE A 196 3.57 2.07 17.45
N PRO A 197 3.84 0.75 17.34
CA PRO A 197 3.95 -0.12 18.50
C PRO A 197 5.24 0.12 19.27
N GLU A 198 5.19 -0.16 20.58
CA GLU A 198 6.38 -0.29 21.42
C GLU A 198 7.34 -1.32 20.82
N GLY A 199 8.61 -0.95 20.71
CA GLY A 199 9.63 -1.73 20.01
C GLY A 199 10.07 -1.08 18.70
N THR A 200 9.24 -0.27 18.04
CA THR A 200 9.64 0.47 16.82
C THR A 200 10.74 1.47 17.16
N GLU A 201 11.82 1.50 16.35
CA GLU A 201 13.02 2.31 16.61
C GLU A 201 13.17 3.48 15.62
N VAL A 202 12.73 3.32 14.37
CA VAL A 202 12.88 4.34 13.30
C VAL A 202 11.62 4.43 12.45
N ILE A 203 11.21 5.68 12.18
CA ILE A 203 10.27 6.06 11.11
C ILE A 203 11.07 6.94 10.14
N GLU A 204 11.32 6.48 8.93
CA GLU A 204 12.12 7.19 7.93
C GLU A 204 11.39 8.38 7.29
N ALA A 205 12.10 9.10 6.43
CA ALA A 205 11.57 10.26 5.73
C ALA A 205 10.30 9.94 4.93
N SER A 206 9.35 10.88 4.95
CA SER A 206 8.06 10.80 4.23
C SER A 206 7.23 9.54 4.47
N ALA A 207 7.49 8.74 5.52
CA ALA A 207 6.89 7.42 5.73
C ALA A 207 5.35 7.39 5.66
N PHE A 208 4.68 8.44 6.13
CA PHE A 208 3.23 8.66 6.11
C PHE A 208 2.86 9.99 5.41
N PHE A 209 3.67 10.44 4.45
CA PHE A 209 3.45 11.68 3.71
C PHE A 209 2.11 11.68 2.94
N ILE A 210 1.33 12.76 3.03
CA ILE A 210 0.01 12.91 2.36
C ILE A 210 -0.92 11.72 2.71
N CYS A 211 -1.07 11.42 4.01
CA CYS A 211 -2.17 10.57 4.48
C CYS A 211 -3.40 11.44 4.78
N ASP A 212 -4.09 11.89 3.73
CA ASP A 212 -5.18 12.90 3.80
C ASP A 212 -6.41 12.51 4.64
N LYS A 213 -6.48 11.25 5.10
CA LYS A 213 -7.56 10.74 5.98
C LYS A 213 -7.08 10.50 7.41
N LEU A 214 -5.80 10.68 7.70
CA LEU A 214 -5.19 10.37 8.99
C LEU A 214 -5.62 11.40 10.02
N THR A 215 -6.30 10.96 11.08
CA THR A 215 -6.87 11.83 12.12
C THR A 215 -6.19 11.69 13.48
N ASP A 216 -5.74 10.47 13.79
CA ASP A 216 -5.11 10.07 15.05
C ASP A 216 -3.74 9.42 14.80
N VAL A 217 -2.69 9.93 15.46
CA VAL A 217 -1.34 9.33 15.48
C VAL A 217 -0.86 9.16 16.92
N ILE A 218 -0.40 7.96 17.26
CA ILE A 218 0.29 7.67 18.53
C ILE A 218 1.67 7.09 18.21
N ILE A 219 2.72 7.74 18.71
CA ILE A 219 4.12 7.31 18.53
C ILE A 219 4.67 6.82 19.87
N SER A 220 5.15 5.57 19.90
CA SER A 220 5.71 4.89 21.07
C SER A 220 7.04 5.47 21.54
N GLY A 221 7.38 5.23 22.80
CA GLY A 221 8.58 5.81 23.44
C GLY A 221 9.90 5.22 22.92
N THR A 222 9.84 4.10 22.20
CA THR A 222 11.01 3.46 21.60
C THR A 222 11.48 4.12 20.30
N VAL A 223 10.64 4.90 19.62
CA VAL A 223 10.97 5.52 18.33
C VAL A 223 12.03 6.58 18.55
N LYS A 224 13.26 6.34 18.10
CA LYS A 224 14.39 7.26 18.29
C LYS A 224 14.31 8.44 17.33
N THR A 225 13.97 8.17 16.08
CA THR A 225 13.94 9.15 15.00
C THR A 225 12.58 9.11 14.28
N ILE A 226 11.97 10.27 14.15
CA ILE A 226 10.89 10.56 13.20
C ILE A 226 11.52 11.35 12.05
N GLY A 227 11.46 10.82 10.83
CA GLY A 227 12.15 11.37 9.66
C GLY A 227 11.64 12.71 9.14
N GLU A 228 12.40 13.27 8.20
CA GLU A 228 12.03 14.47 7.44
C GLU A 228 10.70 14.24 6.68
N PHE A 229 9.76 15.19 6.72
CA PHE A 229 8.40 15.07 6.15
C PHE A 229 7.59 13.83 6.59
N ALA A 230 7.98 13.09 7.64
CA ALA A 230 7.43 11.75 7.95
C ALA A 230 5.90 11.67 8.03
N PHE A 231 5.22 12.72 8.49
CA PHE A 231 3.75 12.88 8.51
C PHE A 231 3.30 14.20 7.86
N ALA A 232 4.14 14.83 7.04
CA ALA A 232 3.80 16.11 6.43
C ALA A 232 2.58 15.98 5.50
N ASN A 233 1.84 17.08 5.37
CA ASN A 233 0.60 17.17 4.60
C ASN A 233 -0.49 16.17 5.02
N CYS A 234 -0.48 15.67 6.27
CA CYS A 234 -1.63 14.97 6.84
C CYS A 234 -2.71 15.98 7.26
N TYR A 235 -3.40 16.57 6.29
CA TYR A 235 -4.29 17.73 6.49
C TYR A 235 -5.49 17.48 7.43
N THR A 236 -5.80 16.23 7.79
CA THR A 236 -6.84 15.88 8.77
C THR A 236 -6.30 15.47 10.15
N LEU A 237 -4.98 15.42 10.33
CA LEU A 237 -4.36 14.98 11.58
C LEU A 237 -4.61 16.03 12.66
N THR A 238 -5.45 15.68 13.63
CA THR A 238 -5.88 16.60 14.71
C THR A 238 -5.47 16.10 16.10
N SER A 239 -5.10 14.83 16.20
CA SER A 239 -4.75 14.14 17.44
C SER A 239 -3.37 13.49 17.27
N LEU A 240 -2.36 14.03 17.94
CA LEU A 240 -0.98 13.54 17.91
C LEU A 240 -0.46 13.33 19.33
N ILE A 241 -0.05 12.10 19.64
CA ILE A 241 0.58 11.73 20.91
C ILE A 241 2.02 11.29 20.65
N LEU A 242 2.96 12.04 21.23
CA LEU A 242 4.38 11.72 21.27
C LEU A 242 4.72 11.19 22.67
N SER A 243 5.22 9.95 22.76
CA SER A 243 5.59 9.34 24.04
C SER A 243 7.01 9.72 24.47
N ASP A 244 7.29 9.68 25.78
CA ASP A 244 8.64 9.92 26.30
C ASP A 244 9.62 8.81 25.87
N GLY A 245 10.81 9.23 25.46
CA GLY A 245 11.85 8.36 24.88
C GLY A 245 12.18 8.66 23.41
N ILE A 246 11.38 9.48 22.71
CA ILE A 246 11.67 10.00 21.36
C ILE A 246 12.83 10.99 21.43
N GLU A 247 13.83 10.85 20.55
CA GLU A 247 15.10 11.61 20.62
C GLU A 247 15.22 12.70 19.53
N ALA A 248 14.73 12.45 18.31
CA ALA A 248 14.82 13.37 17.18
C ALA A 248 13.53 13.44 16.34
N ILE A 249 13.15 14.66 15.96
CA ILE A 249 12.01 14.97 15.07
C ILE A 249 12.55 15.72 13.84
N GLY A 250 12.42 15.15 12.65
CA GLY A 250 13.00 15.68 11.41
C GLY A 250 12.37 16.98 10.92
N THR A 251 13.06 17.62 9.96
CA THR A 251 12.58 18.81 9.25
C THR A 251 11.18 18.57 8.67
N SER A 252 10.28 19.53 8.86
CA SER A 252 8.89 19.49 8.39
C SER A 252 8.11 18.20 8.74
N ALA A 253 8.52 17.43 9.76
CA ALA A 253 7.95 16.10 10.05
C ALA A 253 6.42 16.08 10.23
N PHE A 254 5.83 17.15 10.78
CA PHE A 254 4.39 17.36 10.93
C PHE A 254 3.95 18.70 10.31
N ASP A 255 4.61 19.13 9.23
CA ASP A 255 4.18 20.31 8.48
C ASP A 255 2.77 20.10 7.88
N SER A 256 2.02 21.19 7.79
CA SER A 256 0.69 21.25 7.17
C SER A 256 -0.34 20.26 7.74
N CYS A 257 -0.13 19.83 8.99
CA CYS A 257 -1.09 19.03 9.76
C CYS A 257 -2.12 19.91 10.48
N ALA A 258 -3.34 19.41 10.67
CA ALA A 258 -4.42 20.14 11.35
C ALA A 258 -4.33 20.14 12.90
N ILE A 259 -3.21 19.73 13.47
CA ILE A 259 -2.97 19.79 14.92
C ILE A 259 -2.92 21.25 15.38
N THR A 260 -3.56 21.54 16.51
CA THR A 260 -3.57 22.88 17.12
C THR A 260 -2.82 22.96 18.44
N GLU A 261 -2.54 21.82 19.04
CA GLU A 261 -1.72 21.72 20.25
C GLU A 261 -0.83 20.47 20.23
N ILE A 262 0.28 20.52 20.97
CA ILE A 262 1.20 19.40 21.12
C ILE A 262 1.85 19.43 22.51
N ILE A 263 2.18 18.26 23.04
CA ILE A 263 3.11 18.08 24.15
C ILE A 263 4.41 17.55 23.56
N ILE A 264 5.51 18.28 23.72
CA ILE A 264 6.85 17.83 23.29
C ILE A 264 7.53 17.16 24.49
N PRO A 265 7.89 15.86 24.41
CA PRO A 265 8.52 15.14 25.52
C PRO A 265 9.90 15.70 25.91
N ASP A 266 10.25 15.56 27.20
CA ASP A 266 11.56 15.94 27.77
C ASP A 266 12.73 15.19 27.09
N SER A 267 12.48 13.99 26.57
CA SER A 267 13.48 13.17 25.85
C SER A 267 13.93 13.74 24.51
N VAL A 268 13.14 14.64 23.88
CA VAL A 268 13.45 15.15 22.54
C VAL A 268 14.67 16.06 22.62
N THR A 269 15.74 15.67 21.92
CA THR A 269 17.01 16.39 21.88
C THR A 269 17.20 17.20 20.60
N GLU A 270 16.57 16.79 19.50
CA GLU A 270 16.67 17.44 18.18
C GLU A 270 15.27 17.64 17.56
N ILE A 271 15.04 18.84 17.01
CA ILE A 271 13.82 19.19 16.27
C ILE A 271 14.25 20.00 15.03
N GLY A 272 13.91 19.52 13.84
CA GLY A 272 14.26 20.13 12.56
C GLY A 272 13.48 21.42 12.25
N GLU A 273 13.90 22.11 11.19
CA GLU A 273 13.20 23.32 10.73
C GLU A 273 11.76 23.00 10.33
N TYR A 274 10.81 23.88 10.64
CA TYR A 274 9.37 23.73 10.33
C TYR A 274 8.67 22.45 10.84
N ALA A 275 9.34 21.64 11.66
CA ALA A 275 8.89 20.30 12.04
C ALA A 275 7.49 20.19 12.66
N ILE A 276 7.03 21.21 13.41
CA ILE A 276 5.78 21.17 14.18
C ILE A 276 5.14 22.56 14.19
N GLY A 277 3.84 22.65 13.91
CA GLY A 277 3.08 23.90 14.06
C GLY A 277 3.23 24.88 12.90
N TYR A 278 3.55 24.37 11.71
CA TYR A 278 3.67 25.14 10.46
C TYR A 278 2.70 24.65 9.39
N VAL A 279 2.46 25.51 8.40
CA VAL A 279 1.83 25.20 7.11
C VAL A 279 2.70 25.78 6.01
N TYR A 280 2.99 24.99 4.98
CA TYR A 280 3.61 25.43 3.75
C TYR A 280 2.58 26.01 2.78
N ASP A 281 2.78 27.24 2.31
CA ASP A 281 1.97 27.83 1.24
C ASP A 281 2.64 27.57 -0.11
N GLU A 282 2.07 26.68 -0.92
CA GLU A 282 2.59 26.31 -2.25
C GLU A 282 2.52 27.47 -3.28
N PHE A 283 1.70 28.50 -3.05
CA PHE A 283 1.56 29.63 -3.97
C PHE A 283 2.58 30.73 -3.68
N GLU A 284 2.82 31.02 -2.39
CA GLU A 284 3.81 32.01 -1.95
C GLU A 284 5.21 31.41 -1.72
N PHE A 285 5.33 30.07 -1.70
CA PHE A 285 6.54 29.29 -1.43
C PHE A 285 7.19 29.54 -0.05
N GLU A 286 6.38 29.91 0.95
CA GLU A 286 6.82 30.23 2.31
C GLU A 286 6.14 29.36 3.38
N TYR A 287 6.85 29.10 4.48
CA TYR A 287 6.29 28.47 5.67
C TYR A 287 5.69 29.52 6.62
N THR A 288 4.49 29.26 7.10
CA THR A 288 3.80 30.12 8.08
C THR A 288 3.47 29.35 9.36
N LEU A 289 3.54 30.02 10.51
CA LEU A 289 3.12 29.44 11.78
C LEU A 289 1.61 29.24 11.82
N ILE A 290 1.16 28.08 12.29
CA ILE A 290 -0.26 27.85 12.62
C ILE A 290 -0.67 28.86 13.70
N LYS A 291 -1.69 29.65 13.40
CA LYS A 291 -2.17 30.70 14.31
C LYS A 291 -2.69 30.08 15.61
N ASP A 292 -2.29 30.69 16.73
CA ASP A 292 -2.66 30.29 18.11
C ASP A 292 -2.19 28.88 18.54
N PHE A 293 -1.34 28.21 17.73
CA PHE A 293 -0.80 26.87 17.98
C PHE A 293 -0.11 26.76 19.34
N LYS A 294 -0.53 25.77 20.14
CA LYS A 294 -0.07 25.60 21.53
C LYS A 294 1.04 24.57 21.64
N ILE A 295 2.18 24.95 22.22
CA ILE A 295 3.23 24.01 22.62
C ILE A 295 3.26 23.88 24.13
N THR A 296 3.15 22.65 24.63
CA THR A 296 3.40 22.32 26.05
C THR A 296 4.74 21.60 26.16
N CYS A 297 5.65 22.11 26.98
CA CYS A 297 6.99 21.56 27.15
C CYS A 297 7.61 22.06 28.46
N LYS A 298 8.69 21.43 28.93
CA LYS A 298 9.41 21.88 30.13
C LYS A 298 10.47 22.93 29.81
N GLU A 299 10.59 23.92 30.68
CA GLU A 299 11.61 24.97 30.57
C GLU A 299 13.02 24.39 30.45
N GLY A 300 13.77 24.86 29.45
CA GLY A 300 15.15 24.44 29.18
C GLY A 300 15.33 23.17 28.35
N THR A 301 14.24 22.53 27.89
CA THR A 301 14.30 21.42 26.91
C THR A 301 14.48 21.92 25.47
N THR A 302 14.79 21.01 24.53
CA THR A 302 14.78 21.34 23.09
C THR A 302 13.40 21.77 22.62
N GLY A 303 12.31 21.19 23.13
CA GLY A 303 10.94 21.64 22.83
C GLY A 303 10.69 23.10 23.21
N TYR A 304 11.16 23.51 24.40
CA TYR A 304 11.11 24.91 24.82
C TYR A 304 11.99 25.83 23.97
N ALA A 305 13.22 25.38 23.64
CA ALA A 305 14.12 26.14 22.77
C ALA A 305 13.52 26.36 21.37
N TYR A 306 12.94 25.31 20.77
CA TYR A 306 12.24 25.34 19.48
C TYR A 306 11.07 26.32 19.49
N ALA A 307 10.23 26.27 20.53
CA ALA A 307 9.08 27.16 20.64
C ALA A 307 9.52 28.64 20.72
N MET A 308 10.59 28.93 21.47
CA MET A 308 11.11 30.29 21.63
C MET A 308 11.88 30.80 20.40
N SER A 309 12.71 29.98 19.75
CA SER A 309 13.49 30.39 18.57
C SER A 309 12.61 30.71 17.38
N ASN A 310 11.49 29.99 17.26
CA ASN A 310 10.53 30.15 16.16
C ASN A 310 9.40 31.15 16.47
N GLY A 311 9.35 31.71 17.69
CA GLY A 311 8.41 32.77 18.03
C GLY A 311 6.97 32.32 18.29
N PHE A 312 6.77 31.06 18.72
CA PHE A 312 5.45 30.59 19.16
C PHE A 312 4.94 31.42 20.35
N GLN A 313 3.71 31.91 20.25
CA GLN A 313 3.13 32.83 21.24
C GLN A 313 2.36 32.13 22.37
N ASN A 314 1.94 30.87 22.15
CA ASN A 314 1.13 30.09 23.07
C ASN A 314 1.95 28.90 23.60
N VAL A 315 2.81 29.16 24.59
CA VAL A 315 3.72 28.15 25.14
C VAL A 315 3.40 27.93 26.62
N GLU A 316 2.94 26.73 26.95
CA GLU A 316 2.72 26.29 28.34
C GLU A 316 4.00 25.63 28.86
N ALA A 317 4.78 26.42 29.60
CA ALA A 317 6.08 26.03 30.12
C ALA A 317 5.94 25.34 31.50
N ILE A 318 6.31 24.06 31.57
CA ILE A 318 6.40 23.31 32.82
C ILE A 318 7.70 23.73 33.53
N PRO A 319 7.67 24.24 34.79
CA PRO A 319 8.86 24.74 35.44
C PRO A 319 9.93 23.67 35.64
N ALA A 320 11.20 24.00 35.39
CA ALA A 320 12.30 23.03 35.42
C ALA A 320 12.47 22.26 36.74
N ASP A 321 12.00 22.82 37.86
CA ASP A 321 12.15 22.31 39.23
C ASP A 321 10.93 21.47 39.72
N THR A 322 9.93 21.20 38.87
CA THR A 322 8.86 20.25 39.20
C THR A 322 9.37 18.82 39.08
N THR A 323 9.95 18.31 40.17
CA THR A 323 10.09 16.86 40.37
C THR A 323 8.70 16.24 40.40
N ALA A 324 8.46 15.23 39.56
CA ALA A 324 7.19 14.50 39.55
C ALA A 324 6.92 13.90 40.94
N PRO A 325 5.67 13.95 41.45
CA PRO A 325 5.33 13.23 42.66
C PRO A 325 5.59 11.74 42.40
N THR A 326 6.32 11.10 43.31
CA THR A 326 6.60 9.67 43.22
C THR A 326 5.28 8.91 43.32
N GLU A 327 4.91 8.17 42.28
CA GLU A 327 3.76 7.28 42.33
C GLU A 327 3.98 6.23 43.42
N THR A 328 3.34 6.45 44.57
CA THR A 328 3.25 5.46 45.62
C THR A 328 2.19 4.47 45.16
N THR A 329 2.62 3.36 44.58
CA THR A 329 1.74 2.26 44.17
C THR A 329 1.14 1.57 45.39
N GLU A 330 0.06 2.13 45.92
CA GLU A 330 -0.75 1.49 46.96
C GLU A 330 -1.66 0.44 46.30
N ALA A 331 -1.12 -0.77 46.17
CA ALA A 331 -1.85 -1.91 45.62
C ALA A 331 -3.01 -2.30 46.53
N THR A 332 -4.24 -2.02 46.11
CA THR A 332 -5.46 -2.56 46.72
C THR A 332 -5.86 -3.86 46.03
N GLU A 333 -5.56 -4.98 46.67
CA GLU A 333 -6.20 -6.26 46.34
C GLU A 333 -7.72 -6.11 46.53
N THR A 334 -8.54 -6.54 45.56
CA THR A 334 -9.91 -6.99 45.87
C THR A 334 -10.41 -8.06 44.91
N THR A 335 -10.17 -9.32 45.31
CA THR A 335 -11.02 -10.51 45.11
C THR A 335 -11.61 -10.79 43.72
N ALA A 336 -11.15 -11.88 43.12
CA ALA A 336 -11.87 -12.61 42.07
C ALA A 336 -13.26 -13.08 42.53
N SER A 337 -14.19 -13.20 41.58
CA SER A 337 -15.37 -14.06 41.69
C SER A 337 -15.57 -14.84 40.39
N GLU A 338 -15.68 -16.16 40.53
CA GLU A 338 -15.78 -17.15 39.45
C GLU A 338 -17.14 -17.13 38.71
N PRO A 339 -17.24 -17.73 37.51
CA PRO A 339 -18.43 -17.60 36.65
C PRO A 339 -19.61 -18.45 37.14
N VAL A 340 -20.82 -17.92 36.96
CA VAL A 340 -22.07 -18.67 37.18
C VAL A 340 -22.56 -19.24 35.86
N THR A 341 -22.69 -20.56 35.82
CA THR A 341 -23.37 -21.31 34.76
C THR A 341 -24.89 -21.31 34.95
N SER A 342 -25.66 -21.31 33.86
CA SER A 342 -27.05 -21.77 33.89
C SER A 342 -27.49 -22.32 32.53
N GLU A 343 -27.97 -23.55 32.51
CA GLU A 343 -28.48 -24.24 31.32
C GLU A 343 -29.88 -23.77 30.89
N ALA A 344 -30.12 -23.96 29.59
CA ALA A 344 -31.38 -24.15 28.86
C ALA A 344 -32.75 -24.12 29.58
N THR A 345 -33.73 -23.54 28.91
CA THR A 345 -35.01 -24.24 28.64
C THR A 345 -35.70 -23.72 27.38
N GLU A 346 -36.08 -24.61 26.46
CA GLU A 346 -37.13 -24.34 25.46
C GLU A 346 -38.53 -24.32 26.14
N PRO A 347 -39.61 -23.92 25.44
CA PRO A 347 -40.35 -24.96 24.72
C PRO A 347 -40.94 -24.56 23.33
N SER A 348 -40.65 -25.39 22.34
CA SER A 348 -41.57 -25.97 21.33
C SER A 348 -42.63 -25.10 20.59
N SER A 349 -42.47 -25.06 19.25
CA SER A 349 -43.46 -25.44 18.20
C SER A 349 -44.82 -24.70 18.10
N THR A 350 -45.55 -24.63 16.96
CA THR A 350 -45.58 -25.35 15.67
C THR A 350 -46.11 -24.44 14.55
N ASN A 351 -45.76 -24.73 13.27
CA ASN A 351 -46.62 -24.65 12.04
C ASN A 351 -47.31 -23.30 11.67
N ASN A 352 -47.54 -22.90 10.40
CA ASN A 352 -47.57 -23.64 9.13
C ASN A 352 -47.61 -22.68 7.91
N THR A 353 -47.38 -23.24 6.70
CA THR A 353 -47.91 -22.81 5.38
C THR A 353 -47.56 -21.43 4.78
N GLU A 354 -46.65 -21.47 3.81
CA GLU A 354 -46.76 -20.85 2.47
C GLU A 354 -48.10 -21.21 1.75
N PRO A 355 -48.57 -20.53 0.66
CA PRO A 355 -47.82 -20.44 -0.61
C PRO A 355 -48.04 -19.23 -1.58
N SER A 356 -47.06 -19.03 -2.47
CA SER A 356 -47.13 -18.80 -3.94
C SER A 356 -48.03 -17.72 -4.60
N SER A 357 -47.39 -16.86 -5.42
CA SER A 357 -47.69 -16.59 -6.86
C SER A 357 -46.63 -15.60 -7.44
N THR A 358 -45.86 -15.81 -8.52
CA THR A 358 -46.22 -15.81 -9.98
C THR A 358 -47.07 -14.58 -10.41
N GLU A 359 -46.89 -13.88 -11.55
CA GLU A 359 -46.02 -14.06 -12.74
C GLU A 359 -45.98 -12.78 -13.63
N THR A 360 -45.13 -12.76 -14.66
CA THR A 360 -45.26 -12.04 -15.97
C THR A 360 -45.23 -10.49 -16.13
N GLN A 361 -44.21 -10.02 -16.87
CA GLN A 361 -44.29 -9.05 -17.99
C GLN A 361 -44.91 -9.73 -19.25
N PRO A 362 -45.38 -9.07 -20.36
CA PRO A 362 -44.54 -8.23 -21.27
C PRO A 362 -45.23 -7.21 -22.25
N VAL A 363 -44.43 -6.71 -23.22
CA VAL A 363 -44.73 -6.27 -24.63
C VAL A 363 -44.61 -4.76 -24.97
N SER A 364 -44.15 -4.53 -26.21
CA SER A 364 -43.56 -3.34 -26.85
C SER A 364 -44.52 -2.43 -27.65
N SER A 365 -43.96 -1.34 -28.20
CA SER A 365 -44.39 -0.81 -29.52
C SER A 365 -43.24 -0.14 -30.27
N ASP A 366 -43.14 -0.43 -31.56
CA ASP A 366 -42.11 -0.01 -32.52
C ASP A 366 -42.44 1.33 -33.22
N ASN A 367 -41.45 2.00 -33.85
CA ASN A 367 -41.65 2.84 -35.06
C ASN A 367 -40.34 3.38 -35.65
N THR A 368 -40.12 3.10 -36.95
CA THR A 368 -39.06 3.64 -37.81
C THR A 368 -39.56 4.90 -38.58
N GLU A 369 -38.84 5.65 -39.42
CA GLU A 369 -37.50 5.69 -40.06
C GLU A 369 -37.36 7.13 -40.69
N PRO A 370 -36.40 7.47 -41.58
CA PRO A 370 -34.93 7.33 -41.60
C PRO A 370 -34.19 8.69 -41.67
N SER A 371 -32.87 8.75 -41.42
CA SER A 371 -31.98 9.70 -42.10
C SER A 371 -30.51 9.25 -42.01
N SER A 372 -29.81 9.29 -43.15
CA SER A 372 -28.43 8.84 -43.30
C SER A 372 -27.39 9.84 -42.78
N THR A 373 -26.51 9.37 -41.90
CA THR A 373 -25.12 9.83 -41.74
C THR A 373 -24.27 8.62 -41.37
N GLU A 374 -23.01 8.60 -41.82
CA GLU A 374 -22.12 7.44 -41.74
C GLU A 374 -21.82 7.06 -40.28
N GLU A 375 -22.08 5.81 -39.89
CA GLU A 375 -21.56 5.25 -38.64
C GLU A 375 -20.05 5.05 -38.77
N ILE A 376 -19.29 6.00 -38.25
CA ILE A 376 -17.92 5.73 -37.81
C ILE A 376 -18.06 4.82 -36.60
N THR A 377 -17.64 3.55 -36.75
CA THR A 377 -17.65 2.57 -35.66
C THR A 377 -16.66 3.00 -34.58
N THR A 378 -17.14 3.70 -33.55
CA THR A 378 -16.32 4.05 -32.39
C THR A 378 -16.04 2.78 -31.59
N THR A 379 -14.80 2.32 -31.64
CA THR A 379 -14.24 1.47 -30.57
C THR A 379 -14.50 2.15 -29.22
N PRO A 380 -14.96 1.42 -28.19
CA PRO A 380 -15.15 2.02 -26.87
C PRO A 380 -13.86 2.67 -26.38
N CYS A 381 -13.90 3.98 -26.13
CA CYS A 381 -12.81 4.74 -25.54
C CYS A 381 -12.39 4.08 -24.22
N PRO A 382 -11.09 3.82 -23.96
CA PRO A 382 -10.63 3.32 -22.66
C PRO A 382 -10.90 4.35 -21.55
N LYS A 383 -12.09 4.27 -20.94
CA LYS A 383 -12.67 5.26 -20.01
C LYS A 383 -11.81 5.62 -18.77
N TYR A 384 -10.69 4.96 -18.57
CA TYR A 384 -9.88 4.99 -17.34
C TYR A 384 -8.43 5.44 -17.55
N GLU A 385 -8.03 5.79 -18.79
CA GLU A 385 -6.66 6.25 -19.11
C GLU A 385 -6.61 7.67 -19.69
N LYS A 386 -7.74 8.38 -19.72
CA LYS A 386 -7.85 9.76 -20.24
C LYS A 386 -8.62 10.67 -19.28
N GLY A 387 -8.38 11.97 -19.39
CA GLY A 387 -9.11 13.02 -18.65
C GLY A 387 -8.34 13.65 -17.50
N ASP A 388 -7.29 13.00 -17.00
CA ASP A 388 -6.28 13.63 -16.15
C ASP A 388 -5.28 14.31 -17.08
N VAL A 389 -5.50 15.60 -17.33
CA VAL A 389 -4.71 16.38 -18.30
C VAL A 389 -3.55 17.07 -17.59
N ASN A 390 -3.71 17.33 -16.30
CA ASN A 390 -2.69 18.01 -15.50
C ASN A 390 -1.66 17.02 -14.88
N MET A 391 -1.93 15.71 -14.96
CA MET A 391 -1.14 14.60 -14.41
C MET A 391 -1.08 14.59 -12.86
N ASP A 392 -2.15 15.05 -12.19
CA ASP A 392 -2.35 14.94 -10.72
C ASP A 392 -3.03 13.64 -10.28
N LEU A 393 -3.26 12.70 -11.21
CA LEU A 393 -3.88 11.39 -11.02
C LEU A 393 -5.39 11.42 -10.69
N ASP A 394 -6.01 12.60 -10.62
CA ASP A 394 -7.43 12.79 -10.32
C ASP A 394 -8.16 13.45 -11.50
N VAL A 395 -9.02 12.72 -12.22
CA VAL A 395 -9.86 13.31 -13.29
C VAL A 395 -10.91 14.26 -12.68
N ASN A 396 -10.60 15.56 -12.61
CA ASN A 396 -11.34 16.51 -11.81
C ASN A 396 -11.64 17.85 -12.54
N ILE A 397 -12.16 18.84 -11.81
CA ILE A 397 -12.58 20.12 -12.40
C ILE A 397 -11.38 20.94 -12.92
N LYS A 398 -10.17 20.69 -12.39
CA LYS A 398 -8.91 21.28 -12.89
C LYS A 398 -8.66 20.88 -14.34
N ASP A 399 -8.89 19.63 -14.73
CA ASP A 399 -8.66 19.12 -16.09
C ASP A 399 -9.65 19.67 -17.09
N ALA A 400 -10.94 19.66 -16.74
CA ALA A 400 -11.95 20.36 -17.53
C ALA A 400 -11.62 21.84 -17.71
N THR A 401 -11.01 22.47 -16.69
CA THR A 401 -10.52 23.86 -16.75
C THR A 401 -9.25 23.99 -17.61
N ALA A 402 -8.35 23.02 -17.60
CA ALA A 402 -7.17 22.98 -18.45
C ALA A 402 -7.56 22.88 -19.93
N ILE A 403 -8.45 21.95 -20.28
CA ILE A 403 -9.00 21.82 -21.64
C ILE A 403 -9.67 23.12 -22.09
N GLN A 404 -10.48 23.76 -21.22
CA GLN A 404 -11.08 25.06 -21.53
C GLN A 404 -10.05 26.16 -21.80
N LYS A 405 -8.97 26.24 -21.00
CA LYS A 405 -7.87 27.18 -21.22
C LYS A 405 -7.13 26.90 -22.54
N PHE A 406 -6.93 25.63 -22.88
CA PHE A 406 -6.31 25.20 -24.14
C PHE A 406 -7.19 25.56 -25.36
N THR A 407 -8.48 25.22 -25.34
CA THR A 407 -9.44 25.61 -26.40
C THR A 407 -9.53 27.14 -26.55
N ALA A 408 -9.36 27.89 -25.46
CA ALA A 408 -9.31 29.36 -25.46
C ALA A 408 -7.94 29.96 -25.86
N GLN A 409 -6.94 29.13 -26.23
CA GLN A 409 -5.58 29.53 -26.59
C GLN A 409 -4.83 30.29 -25.47
N LEU A 410 -5.19 30.05 -24.21
CA LEU A 410 -4.54 30.64 -23.04
C LEU A 410 -3.33 29.82 -22.56
N ILE A 411 -3.29 28.54 -22.90
CA ILE A 411 -2.18 27.60 -22.67
C ILE A 411 -1.97 26.72 -23.91
N THR A 412 -0.87 25.99 -23.95
CA THR A 412 -0.56 24.97 -24.97
C THR A 412 -0.39 23.62 -24.30
N PHE A 413 -0.89 22.55 -24.91
CA PHE A 413 -0.62 21.17 -24.49
C PHE A 413 0.60 20.60 -25.21
N THR A 414 1.34 19.76 -24.49
CA THR A 414 2.27 18.76 -25.02
C THR A 414 1.50 17.64 -25.72
N ASP A 415 2.22 16.78 -26.46
CA ASP A 415 1.60 15.63 -27.15
C ASP A 415 0.87 14.70 -26.15
N VAL A 416 1.40 14.53 -24.94
CA VAL A 416 0.80 13.69 -23.87
C VAL A 416 -0.47 14.35 -23.30
N GLU A 417 -0.43 15.63 -22.96
CA GLU A 417 -1.61 16.38 -22.48
C GLU A 417 -2.71 16.44 -23.56
N PHE A 418 -2.35 16.42 -24.85
CA PHE A 418 -3.30 16.33 -25.96
C PHE A 418 -3.95 14.93 -26.04
N GLU A 419 -3.17 13.85 -25.92
CA GLU A 419 -3.71 12.48 -25.89
C GLU A 419 -4.66 12.27 -24.70
N LEU A 420 -4.29 12.78 -23.51
CA LEU A 420 -5.08 12.72 -22.28
C LEU A 420 -6.33 13.63 -22.33
N GLY A 421 -6.22 14.79 -22.99
CA GLY A 421 -7.30 15.77 -23.14
C GLY A 421 -8.41 15.38 -24.13
N ASP A 422 -8.14 14.46 -25.05
CA ASP A 422 -9.14 13.88 -25.97
C ASP A 422 -9.98 12.80 -25.24
N TYR A 423 -10.65 13.22 -24.16
CA TYR A 423 -11.43 12.38 -23.26
C TYR A 423 -12.57 11.65 -23.97
N ASN A 424 -13.16 12.28 -25.01
CA ASN A 424 -14.26 11.67 -25.76
C ASN A 424 -13.79 10.73 -26.90
N CYS A 425 -12.47 10.66 -27.16
CA CYS A 425 -11.85 9.88 -28.22
C CYS A 425 -12.32 10.25 -29.66
N ASP A 426 -12.64 11.52 -29.95
CA ASP A 426 -12.91 12.00 -31.32
C ASP A 426 -11.66 12.56 -32.05
N ASN A 427 -10.49 12.49 -31.41
CA ASN A 427 -9.19 13.02 -31.86
C ASN A 427 -9.14 14.56 -31.98
N ASP A 428 -10.02 15.28 -31.26
CA ASP A 428 -10.05 16.75 -31.26
C ASP A 428 -10.33 17.29 -29.85
N VAL A 429 -9.28 17.77 -29.17
CA VAL A 429 -9.36 18.29 -27.79
C VAL A 429 -10.12 19.62 -27.77
N ASN A 430 -11.40 19.57 -27.42
CA ASN A 430 -12.30 20.71 -27.50
C ASN A 430 -13.26 20.81 -26.30
N ILE A 431 -14.23 21.72 -26.36
CA ILE A 431 -15.17 21.96 -25.25
C ILE A 431 -16.06 20.75 -24.91
N LYS A 432 -16.23 19.78 -25.82
CA LYS A 432 -16.95 18.53 -25.58
C LYS A 432 -16.23 17.67 -24.54
N ASP A 433 -14.91 17.58 -24.58
CA ASP A 433 -14.10 16.80 -23.62
C ASP A 433 -14.22 17.37 -22.22
N ALA A 434 -14.04 18.69 -22.08
CA ALA A 434 -14.29 19.39 -20.82
C ALA A 434 -15.73 19.18 -20.32
N THR A 435 -16.72 19.17 -21.22
CA THR A 435 -18.13 18.90 -20.88
C THR A 435 -18.36 17.45 -20.45
N ALA A 436 -17.64 16.48 -21.04
CA ALA A 436 -17.73 15.07 -20.68
C ALA A 436 -17.09 14.80 -19.32
N ILE A 437 -15.91 15.36 -19.04
CA ILE A 437 -15.29 15.34 -17.70
C ILE A 437 -16.22 15.99 -16.66
N GLN A 438 -16.81 17.15 -16.96
CA GLN A 438 -17.79 17.79 -16.04
C GLN A 438 -19.02 16.92 -15.76
N LYS A 439 -19.50 16.15 -16.74
CA LYS A 439 -20.60 15.21 -16.54
C LYS A 439 -20.19 13.96 -15.74
N LEU A 440 -18.96 13.48 -15.90
CA LEU A 440 -18.38 12.42 -15.05
C LEU A 440 -18.38 12.86 -13.59
N ILE A 441 -17.80 14.03 -13.30
CA ILE A 441 -17.72 14.63 -11.95
C ILE A 441 -19.12 14.83 -11.35
N ALA A 442 -20.11 15.18 -12.17
CA ALA A 442 -21.49 15.36 -11.73
C ALA A 442 -22.29 14.06 -11.57
N GLY A 443 -21.72 12.88 -11.87
CA GLY A 443 -22.41 11.59 -11.83
C GLY A 443 -23.50 11.43 -12.91
N ILE A 444 -23.35 12.09 -14.06
CA ILE A 444 -24.35 12.17 -15.14
C ILE A 444 -24.00 11.23 -16.32
N LEU A 445 -22.85 10.54 -16.29
CA LEU A 445 -22.42 9.57 -17.31
C LEU A 445 -22.22 8.17 -16.73
N GLU A 446 -22.71 7.16 -17.48
CA GLU A 446 -22.33 5.74 -17.37
C GLU A 446 -21.15 5.43 -18.27
#